data_AF-A0A5K1I472-F1
#
_entry.id   AF-A0A5K1I472-F1
#
_cell.length_a   1.000
_cell.length_b   1.000
_cell.length_c   1.000
_cell.angle_alpha   90.00
_cell.angle_beta   90.00
_cell.angle_gamma   90.00
#
_symmetry.space_group_name_H-M   'P 1'
#
loop_
_entity.id
_entity.type
_entity.pdbx_description
1 polymer ?
#
loop_
_entity_poly.entity_id
_entity_poly.type
_entity_poly.pdbx_seq_one_letter_code
_entity_poly.pdbx_strand_id
1 'polypeptide(L)'
;MPKYQVRGTGKESGRSRTRTYTAKDEISARKMAETNGTAVDGIEELPPEPPTERQIAYAKDLGIRIPAEATKDELSDLLSCKVDEDSKASPKLLKLADEYGIETTQYSGEGAVYGRIFTALSAASREHELAAWFAFNVLQDRLGSQSTVVASLNDPKINAVASKLVADTKAMKSIKRYSDSTLLWFGERTDRDGYTRQGGSKRTAAYKYAADLVDAEFGLKAPTQKSPREPSRSCNAPTPFTPARKSGISISQITIIVIVVIIAFWVVF
;
A
#
# COMPACT_ATOMS: atom_id res chain seq x y z
N MET A 1 -17.24 8.67 -8.38
CA MET A 1 -18.30 9.38 -7.61
C MET A 1 -18.82 10.54 -8.45
N PRO A 2 -20.11 10.90 -8.36
CA PRO A 2 -20.66 12.01 -9.14
C PRO A 2 -20.06 13.35 -8.70
N LYS A 3 -19.99 14.28 -9.66
CA LYS A 3 -19.51 15.65 -9.45
C LYS A 3 -20.71 16.59 -9.48
N TYR A 4 -20.81 17.46 -8.49
CA TYR A 4 -21.88 18.44 -8.36
C TYR A 4 -21.33 19.85 -8.52
N GLN A 5 -21.89 20.62 -9.45
CA GLN A 5 -21.66 22.04 -9.55
C GLN A 5 -22.63 22.78 -8.62
N VAL A 6 -22.09 23.43 -7.60
CA VAL A 6 -22.85 24.22 -6.63
C VAL A 6 -22.67 25.70 -6.93
N ARG A 7 -23.78 26.39 -7.16
CA ARG A 7 -23.87 27.85 -7.32
C ARG A 7 -24.40 28.46 -6.03
N GLY A 8 -23.81 29.56 -5.60
CA GLY A 8 -24.17 30.17 -4.33
C GLY A 8 -23.52 31.52 -4.11
N THR A 9 -23.63 32.02 -2.89
CA THR A 9 -22.99 33.26 -2.43
C THR A 9 -22.07 33.00 -1.25
N GLY A 10 -20.91 33.66 -1.21
CA GLY A 10 -20.00 33.53 -0.08
C GLY A 10 -20.54 34.24 1.16
N LYS A 11 -20.74 33.53 2.27
CA LYS A 11 -21.32 34.06 3.52
C LYS A 11 -20.58 35.29 4.06
N GLU A 12 -19.27 35.35 3.88
CA GLU A 12 -18.43 36.48 4.34
C GLU A 12 -18.31 37.60 3.30
N SER A 13 -18.31 37.27 2.01
CA SER A 13 -17.99 38.24 0.95
C SER A 13 -19.21 38.80 0.21
N GLY A 14 -20.38 38.17 0.34
CA GLY A 14 -21.59 38.48 -0.45
C GLY A 14 -21.47 38.20 -1.96
N ARG A 15 -20.28 37.81 -2.45
CA ARG A 15 -20.03 37.55 -3.87
C ARG A 15 -20.54 36.18 -4.31
N SER A 16 -21.09 36.11 -5.52
CA SER A 16 -21.45 34.86 -6.18
C SER A 16 -20.23 33.95 -6.37
N ARG A 17 -20.42 32.65 -6.16
CA ARG A 17 -19.42 31.60 -6.28
C ARG A 17 -20.03 30.40 -6.98
N THR A 18 -19.24 29.80 -7.86
CA THR A 18 -19.55 28.49 -8.45
C THR A 18 -18.39 27.57 -8.12
N ARG A 19 -18.68 26.43 -7.50
CA ARG A 19 -17.68 25.44 -7.09
C ARG A 19 -18.15 24.05 -7.43
N THR A 20 -17.22 23.21 -7.85
CA THR A 20 -17.49 21.80 -8.12
C THR A 20 -17.06 20.97 -6.92
N TYR A 21 -17.92 20.07 -6.45
CA TYR A 21 -17.65 19.15 -5.36
C TYR A 21 -17.89 17.72 -5.82
N THR A 22 -16.99 16.81 -5.46
CA THR A 22 -17.25 15.37 -5.59
C THR A 22 -17.95 14.89 -4.32
N ALA A 23 -19.12 14.26 -4.46
CA ALA A 23 -19.90 13.77 -3.32
C ALA A 23 -20.71 12.53 -3.73
N LYS A 24 -21.23 11.79 -2.76
CA LYS A 24 -22.10 10.62 -3.03
C LYS A 24 -23.50 11.03 -3.51
N ASP A 25 -23.95 12.19 -3.05
CA ASP A 25 -25.31 12.68 -3.22
C ASP A 25 -25.35 14.21 -3.07
N GLU A 26 -26.47 14.81 -3.50
CA GLU A 26 -26.68 16.26 -3.46
C GLU A 26 -26.61 16.83 -2.03
N ILE A 27 -27.09 16.10 -1.02
CA ILE A 27 -27.11 16.55 0.37
C ILE A 27 -25.69 16.66 0.91
N SER A 28 -24.85 15.65 0.63
CA SER A 28 -23.43 15.68 0.95
C SER A 28 -22.70 16.83 0.24
N ALA A 29 -22.97 17.06 -1.05
CA ALA A 29 -22.39 18.19 -1.80
C ALA A 29 -22.78 19.55 -1.20
N ARG A 30 -24.06 19.71 -0.82
CA ARG A 30 -24.56 20.91 -0.14
C ARG A 30 -23.83 21.16 1.18
N LYS A 31 -23.70 20.14 2.02
CA LYS A 31 -23.02 20.23 3.32
C LYS A 31 -21.54 20.63 3.16
N MET A 32 -20.87 20.08 2.15
CA MET A 32 -19.49 20.48 1.81
C MET A 32 -19.41 21.95 1.37
N ALA A 33 -20.37 22.42 0.57
CA ALA A 33 -20.42 23.82 0.14
C ALA A 33 -20.68 24.78 1.31
N GLU A 34 -21.57 24.43 2.23
CA GLU A 34 -21.89 25.22 3.42
C GLU A 34 -20.72 25.29 4.40
N THR A 35 -20.01 24.17 4.60
CA THR A 35 -18.80 24.10 5.42
C THR A 35 -17.70 24.99 4.86
N ASN A 36 -17.64 25.11 3.53
CA ASN A 36 -16.74 26.02 2.82
C ASN A 36 -17.22 27.49 2.80
N GLY A 37 -18.25 27.84 3.57
CA GLY A 37 -18.75 29.21 3.69
C GLY A 37 -19.56 29.68 2.49
N THR A 38 -20.14 28.77 1.71
CA THR A 38 -21.04 29.10 0.59
C THR A 38 -22.48 28.89 1.01
N ALA A 39 -23.32 29.93 0.92
CA ALA A 39 -24.77 29.80 0.95
C ALA A 39 -25.23 29.28 -0.43
N VAL A 40 -25.94 28.15 -0.45
CA VAL A 40 -26.24 27.43 -1.69
C VAL A 40 -27.54 27.91 -2.32
N ASP A 41 -27.45 28.38 -3.56
CA ASP A 41 -28.58 28.86 -4.36
C ASP A 41 -29.07 27.81 -5.38
N GLY A 42 -28.17 26.94 -5.86
CA GLY A 42 -28.50 25.85 -6.77
C GLY A 42 -27.42 24.79 -6.86
N ILE A 43 -27.82 23.54 -7.12
CA ILE A 43 -26.93 22.39 -7.30
C ILE A 43 -27.30 21.67 -8.60
N GLU A 44 -26.30 21.31 -9.39
CA GLU A 44 -26.45 20.60 -10.65
C GLU A 44 -25.45 19.44 -10.71
N GLU A 45 -25.90 18.24 -11.06
CA GLU A 45 -25.01 17.09 -11.28
C GLU A 45 -24.35 17.21 -12.66
N LEU A 46 -23.01 17.16 -12.68
CA LEU A 46 -22.24 17.21 -13.91
C LEU A 46 -22.17 15.81 -14.54
N PRO A 47 -22.33 15.69 -15.86
CA PRO A 47 -22.14 14.42 -16.55
C PRO A 47 -20.69 13.94 -16.37
N PRO A 48 -20.46 12.61 -16.39
CA PRO A 48 -19.12 12.07 -16.26
C PRO A 48 -18.22 12.54 -17.41
N GLU A 49 -16.99 12.91 -17.09
CA GLU A 49 -16.01 13.36 -18.09
C GLU A 49 -15.60 12.19 -18.99
N PRO A 50 -15.65 12.34 -20.33
CA PRO A 50 -15.10 11.33 -21.23
C PRO A 50 -13.57 11.29 -21.12
N PRO A 51 -12.92 10.19 -21.54
CA PRO A 51 -11.48 10.07 -21.47
C PRO A 51 -10.79 11.05 -22.41
N THR A 52 -9.64 11.54 -21.98
CA THR A 52 -8.85 12.48 -22.79
C THR A 52 -8.21 11.77 -23.98
N GLU A 53 -7.97 12.50 -25.08
CA GLU A 53 -7.28 11.96 -26.26
C GLU A 53 -5.93 11.32 -25.91
N ARG A 54 -5.20 11.91 -24.95
CA ARG A 54 -3.94 11.38 -24.44
C ARG A 54 -4.10 10.02 -23.77
N GLN A 55 -5.13 9.84 -22.94
CA GLN A 55 -5.41 8.53 -22.31
C GLN A 55 -5.82 7.50 -23.34
N ILE A 56 -6.61 7.88 -24.35
CA ILE A 56 -7.05 6.99 -25.44
C ILE A 56 -5.84 6.52 -26.27
N ALA A 57 -4.95 7.45 -26.65
CA ALA A 57 -3.72 7.12 -27.36
C ALA A 57 -2.84 6.17 -26.53
N TYR A 58 -2.60 6.50 -25.27
CA TYR A 58 -1.77 5.67 -24.39
C TYR A 58 -2.36 4.27 -24.15
N ALA A 59 -3.68 4.17 -24.01
CA ALA A 59 -4.37 2.89 -23.87
C ALA A 59 -4.22 2.02 -25.13
N LYS A 60 -4.28 2.63 -26.33
CA LYS A 60 -4.04 1.92 -27.59
C LYS A 60 -2.60 1.42 -27.68
N ASP A 61 -1.63 2.24 -27.29
CA ASP A 61 -0.20 1.86 -27.29
C ASP A 61 0.07 0.67 -26.35
N LEU A 62 -0.63 0.63 -25.21
CA LEU A 62 -0.56 -0.49 -24.25
C LEU A 62 -1.43 -1.70 -24.65
N GLY A 63 -2.14 -1.64 -25.78
CA GLY A 63 -3.03 -2.70 -26.25
C GLY A 63 -4.28 -2.93 -25.38
N ILE A 64 -4.69 -1.92 -24.61
CA ILE A 64 -5.88 -1.99 -23.74
C ILE A 64 -7.13 -1.79 -24.58
N ARG A 65 -8.10 -2.70 -24.43
CA ARG A 65 -9.44 -2.52 -25.00
C ARG A 65 -10.22 -1.51 -24.15
N ILE A 66 -10.51 -0.35 -24.73
CA ILE A 66 -11.25 0.72 -24.07
C ILE A 66 -12.75 0.39 -24.11
N PRO A 67 -13.45 0.33 -22.97
CA PRO A 67 -14.91 0.21 -22.94
C PRO A 67 -15.59 1.41 -23.62
N ALA A 68 -16.71 1.17 -24.31
CA ALA A 68 -17.38 2.20 -25.13
C ALA A 68 -17.84 3.43 -24.31
N GLU A 69 -18.27 3.20 -23.07
CA GLU A 69 -18.76 4.25 -22.15
C GLU A 69 -17.76 4.56 -21.03
N ALA A 70 -16.48 4.21 -21.22
CA ALA A 70 -15.46 4.44 -20.20
C ALA A 70 -15.35 5.93 -19.90
N THR A 71 -15.39 6.27 -18.62
CA THR A 71 -15.11 7.63 -18.15
C THR A 71 -13.60 7.89 -18.07
N LYS A 72 -13.22 9.16 -17.94
CA LYS A 72 -11.84 9.59 -17.73
C LYS A 72 -11.16 8.87 -16.56
N ASP A 73 -11.87 8.74 -15.44
CA ASP A 73 -11.33 8.14 -14.22
C ASP A 73 -11.23 6.61 -14.37
N GLU A 74 -12.21 5.97 -15.02
CA GLU A 74 -12.16 4.54 -15.35
C GLU A 74 -11.00 4.19 -16.28
N LEU A 75 -10.75 5.00 -17.31
CA LEU A 75 -9.61 4.76 -18.19
C LEU A 75 -8.28 5.02 -17.46
N SER A 76 -8.24 6.00 -16.54
CA SER A 76 -7.07 6.23 -15.69
C SER A 76 -6.76 5.04 -14.79
N ASP A 77 -7.78 4.43 -14.18
CA ASP A 77 -7.63 3.24 -13.36
C ASP A 77 -7.23 2.01 -14.18
N LEU A 78 -7.81 1.83 -15.38
CA LEU A 78 -7.39 0.78 -16.33
C LEU A 78 -5.92 0.89 -16.71
N LEU A 79 -5.48 2.11 -17.03
CA LEU A 79 -4.09 2.40 -17.38
C LEU A 79 -3.16 2.10 -16.21
N SER A 80 -3.47 2.62 -15.02
CA SER A 80 -2.66 2.39 -13.81
C SER A 80 -2.55 0.90 -13.49
N CYS A 81 -3.69 0.20 -13.50
CA CYS A 81 -3.76 -1.25 -13.27
C CYS A 81 -2.88 -2.03 -14.27
N LYS A 82 -2.84 -1.60 -15.54
CA LYS A 82 -1.99 -2.23 -16.56
C LYS A 82 -0.51 -1.91 -16.38
N VAL A 83 -0.16 -0.66 -16.08
CA VAL A 83 1.22 -0.18 -15.94
C VAL A 83 1.88 -0.72 -14.67
N ASP A 84 1.15 -0.75 -13.57
CA ASP A 84 1.64 -1.19 -12.26
C ASP A 84 1.57 -2.71 -12.07
N GLU A 85 1.10 -3.45 -13.10
CA GLU A 85 0.81 -4.88 -13.04
C GLU A 85 -0.11 -5.24 -11.84
N ASP A 86 -1.03 -4.34 -11.50
CA ASP A 86 -1.93 -4.52 -10.37
C ASP A 86 -3.05 -5.51 -10.73
N SER A 87 -3.54 -6.20 -9.72
CA SER A 87 -4.67 -7.09 -9.87
C SER A 87 -5.97 -6.31 -9.68
N LYS A 88 -7.03 -6.68 -10.40
CA LYS A 88 -8.34 -6.02 -10.23
C LYS A 88 -8.83 -6.15 -8.79
N ALA A 89 -9.24 -5.02 -8.18
CA ALA A 89 -9.79 -5.01 -6.83
C ALA A 89 -11.04 -5.88 -6.71
N SER A 90 -11.17 -6.60 -5.60
CA SER A 90 -12.36 -7.39 -5.32
C SER A 90 -13.58 -6.49 -5.03
N PRO A 91 -14.81 -6.92 -5.36
CA PRO A 91 -16.02 -6.13 -5.04
C PRO A 91 -16.18 -5.82 -3.54
N LYS A 92 -15.65 -6.70 -2.67
CA LYS A 92 -15.65 -6.47 -1.21
C LYS A 92 -14.76 -5.29 -0.84
N LEU A 93 -13.56 -5.21 -1.43
CA LEU A 93 -12.64 -4.11 -1.19
C LEU A 93 -13.17 -2.77 -1.73
N LEU A 94 -13.81 -2.79 -2.91
CA LEU A 94 -14.44 -1.58 -3.47
C LEU A 94 -15.58 -1.06 -2.58
N LYS A 95 -16.41 -1.96 -2.03
CA LYS A 95 -17.44 -1.59 -1.05
C LYS A 95 -16.83 -0.98 0.21
N LEU A 96 -15.74 -1.57 0.70
CA LEU A 96 -15.03 -1.06 1.87
C LEU A 96 -14.46 0.34 1.63
N ALA A 97 -13.87 0.58 0.45
CA ALA A 97 -13.40 1.91 0.06
C ALA A 97 -14.55 2.92 0.00
N ASP A 98 -15.70 2.52 -0.55
CA ASP A 98 -16.89 3.37 -0.57
C ASP A 98 -17.37 3.72 0.85
N GLU A 99 -17.38 2.79 1.81
CA GLU A 99 -17.76 3.06 3.21
C GLU A 99 -16.94 4.22 3.82
N TYR A 100 -15.68 4.38 3.43
CA TYR A 100 -14.81 5.49 3.88
C TYR A 100 -14.84 6.73 2.99
N GLY A 101 -15.72 6.77 1.99
CA GLY A 101 -15.84 7.87 1.04
C GLY A 101 -14.65 7.97 0.09
N ILE A 102 -14.00 6.86 -0.23
CA ILE A 102 -12.83 6.82 -1.11
C ILE A 102 -13.29 6.55 -2.54
N GLU A 103 -12.82 7.40 -3.44
CA GLU A 103 -13.13 7.30 -4.86
C GLU A 103 -12.44 6.10 -5.51
N THR A 104 -13.26 5.19 -6.02
CA THR A 104 -12.83 4.02 -6.79
C THR A 104 -13.72 3.84 -8.00
N THR A 105 -13.21 3.11 -8.99
CA THR A 105 -13.95 2.67 -10.17
C THR A 105 -14.00 1.16 -10.21
N GLN A 106 -14.83 0.61 -11.10
CA GLN A 106 -14.87 -0.84 -11.33
C GLN A 106 -13.57 -1.42 -11.89
N TYR A 107 -12.62 -0.57 -12.31
CA TYR A 107 -11.33 -0.97 -12.87
C TYR A 107 -10.14 -0.70 -11.93
N SER A 108 -10.38 -0.15 -10.73
CA SER A 108 -9.31 0.11 -9.78
C SER A 108 -8.55 -1.18 -9.43
N GLY A 109 -7.22 -1.06 -9.39
CA GLY A 109 -6.34 -2.13 -8.92
C GLY A 109 -6.41 -2.32 -7.41
N GLU A 110 -6.11 -3.52 -6.93
CA GLU A 110 -6.16 -3.89 -5.51
C GLU A 110 -5.15 -3.08 -4.70
N GLY A 111 -3.88 -3.06 -5.14
CA GLY A 111 -2.84 -2.26 -4.52
C GLY A 111 -3.18 -0.77 -4.50
N ALA A 112 -3.72 -0.25 -5.62
CA ALA A 112 -4.15 1.14 -5.71
C ALA A 112 -5.26 1.49 -4.71
N VAL A 113 -6.27 0.62 -4.54
CA VAL A 113 -7.35 0.85 -3.57
C VAL A 113 -6.82 0.81 -2.14
N TYR A 114 -5.94 -0.15 -1.81
CA TYR A 114 -5.28 -0.20 -0.50
C TYR A 114 -4.50 1.09 -0.19
N GLY A 115 -3.71 1.58 -1.17
CA GLY A 115 -2.94 2.82 -1.02
C GLY A 115 -3.82 4.05 -0.83
N ARG A 116 -4.94 4.14 -1.57
CA ARG A 116 -5.95 5.20 -1.39
C ARG A 116 -6.58 5.17 0.00
N ILE A 117 -6.97 3.99 0.49
CA ILE A 117 -7.48 3.80 1.86
C ILE A 117 -6.44 4.26 2.88
N PHE A 118 -5.22 3.74 2.81
CA PHE A 118 -4.18 4.11 3.76
C PHE A 118 -3.88 5.61 3.77
N THR A 119 -3.80 6.24 2.59
CA THR A 119 -3.57 7.68 2.45
C THR A 119 -4.71 8.48 3.06
N ALA A 120 -5.96 8.12 2.76
CA ALA A 120 -7.14 8.79 3.29
C ALA A 120 -7.26 8.66 4.82
N LEU A 121 -6.89 7.52 5.39
CA LEU A 121 -6.91 7.25 6.83
C LEU A 121 -5.69 7.83 7.57
N SER A 122 -4.59 8.11 6.87
CA SER A 122 -3.39 8.71 7.47
C SER A 122 -3.54 10.19 7.84
N ALA A 123 -4.66 10.81 7.47
CA ALA A 123 -5.01 12.16 7.91
C ALA A 123 -5.07 12.25 9.44
N ALA A 124 -4.63 13.38 10.01
CA ALA A 124 -4.48 13.55 11.47
C ALA A 124 -5.76 13.33 12.28
N SER A 125 -6.94 13.52 11.68
CA SER A 125 -8.24 13.34 12.33
C SER A 125 -8.76 11.89 12.30
N ARG A 126 -8.06 10.94 11.67
CA ARG A 126 -8.54 9.56 11.42
C ARG A 126 -7.64 8.48 12.00
N GLU A 127 -6.88 8.79 13.06
CA GLU A 127 -5.92 7.85 13.66
C GLU A 127 -6.56 6.55 14.14
N HIS A 128 -7.77 6.60 14.70
CA HIS A 128 -8.49 5.41 15.13
C HIS A 128 -8.89 4.52 13.96
N GLU A 129 -9.41 5.12 12.88
CA GLU A 129 -9.74 4.38 11.65
C GLU A 129 -8.49 3.78 10.99
N LEU A 130 -7.36 4.50 11.00
CA LEU A 130 -6.09 3.96 10.55
C LEU A 130 -5.63 2.76 11.39
N ALA A 131 -5.78 2.84 12.72
CA ALA A 131 -5.44 1.74 13.61
C ALA A 131 -6.37 0.53 13.41
N ALA A 132 -7.67 0.76 13.18
CA ALA A 132 -8.64 -0.28 12.84
C ALA A 132 -8.30 -0.94 11.50
N TRP A 133 -7.95 -0.15 10.48
CA TRP A 133 -7.47 -0.63 9.18
C TRP A 133 -6.23 -1.50 9.32
N PHE A 134 -5.26 -1.04 10.11
CA PHE A 134 -4.06 -1.82 10.38
C PHE A 134 -4.38 -3.14 11.10
N ALA A 135 -5.20 -3.10 12.16
CA ALA A 135 -5.60 -4.29 12.92
C ALA A 135 -6.35 -5.32 12.06
N PHE A 136 -7.24 -4.85 11.19
CA PHE A 136 -7.93 -5.69 10.21
C PHE A 136 -6.94 -6.39 9.28
N ASN A 137 -5.99 -5.67 8.70
CA ASN A 137 -4.99 -6.27 7.82
C ASN A 137 -4.10 -7.29 8.53
N VAL A 138 -3.73 -7.02 9.80
CA VAL A 138 -3.03 -7.99 10.64
C VAL A 138 -3.89 -9.23 10.83
N LEU A 139 -5.16 -9.08 11.20
CA LEU A 139 -6.07 -10.22 11.32
C LEU A 139 -6.18 -11.05 10.03
N GLN A 140 -6.30 -10.40 8.87
CA GLN A 140 -6.34 -11.10 7.58
C GLN A 140 -5.06 -11.91 7.33
N ASP A 141 -3.89 -11.37 7.67
CA ASP A 141 -2.62 -12.10 7.61
C ASP A 141 -2.56 -13.26 8.62
N ARG A 142 -3.13 -13.11 9.82
CA ARG A 142 -3.20 -14.18 10.84
C ARG A 142 -4.12 -15.32 10.39
N LEU A 143 -5.23 -15.01 9.73
CA LEU A 143 -6.21 -15.99 9.23
C LEU A 143 -5.75 -16.67 7.91
N GLY A 144 -4.88 -16.01 7.14
CA GLY A 144 -4.42 -16.52 5.85
C GLY A 144 -5.59 -16.82 4.91
N SER A 145 -5.61 -18.02 4.30
CA SER A 145 -6.70 -18.44 3.39
C SER A 145 -8.09 -18.57 4.05
N GLN A 146 -8.19 -18.49 5.37
CA GLN A 146 -9.46 -18.51 6.12
C GLN A 146 -10.04 -17.10 6.34
N SER A 147 -9.49 -16.08 5.67
CA SER A 147 -9.78 -14.64 5.79
C SER A 147 -11.24 -14.19 5.49
N THR A 148 -12.19 -15.10 5.33
CA THR A 148 -13.61 -14.77 5.10
C THR A 148 -14.38 -14.35 6.36
N VAL A 149 -13.72 -14.31 7.54
CA VAL A 149 -14.42 -14.26 8.85
C VAL A 149 -14.75 -12.84 9.33
N VAL A 150 -14.07 -11.78 8.87
CA VAL A 150 -14.38 -10.41 9.29
C VAL A 150 -14.83 -9.56 8.10
N ALA A 151 -16.12 -9.22 8.14
CA ALA A 151 -16.83 -8.56 7.04
C ALA A 151 -16.80 -7.03 7.10
N SER A 152 -16.33 -6.43 8.20
CA SER A 152 -16.30 -4.97 8.36
C SER A 152 -15.24 -4.55 9.38
N LEU A 153 -14.63 -3.39 9.13
CA LEU A 153 -13.74 -2.70 10.05
C LEU A 153 -14.46 -2.16 11.30
N ASN A 154 -15.79 -2.05 11.25
CA ASN A 154 -16.62 -1.63 12.37
C ASN A 154 -16.89 -2.77 13.38
N ASP A 155 -16.25 -3.92 13.21
CA ASP A 155 -16.34 -5.00 14.18
C ASP A 155 -15.91 -4.50 15.58
N PRO A 156 -16.73 -4.71 16.62
CA PRO A 156 -16.42 -4.24 17.98
C PRO A 156 -15.06 -4.72 18.49
N LYS A 157 -14.60 -5.91 18.09
CA LYS A 157 -13.29 -6.46 18.48
C LYS A 157 -12.16 -5.75 17.74
N ILE A 158 -12.31 -5.45 16.45
CA ILE A 158 -11.34 -4.63 15.71
C ILE A 158 -11.23 -3.25 16.34
N ASN A 159 -12.37 -2.63 16.68
CA ASN A 159 -12.41 -1.34 17.36
C ASN A 159 -11.76 -1.36 18.75
N ALA A 160 -11.89 -2.45 19.50
CA ALA A 160 -11.20 -2.63 20.78
C ALA A 160 -9.68 -2.70 20.60
N VAL A 161 -9.20 -3.44 19.58
CA VAL A 161 -7.77 -3.48 19.22
C VAL A 161 -7.28 -2.11 18.77
N ALA A 162 -8.03 -1.40 17.93
CA ALA A 162 -7.69 -0.07 17.44
C ALA A 162 -7.51 0.93 18.58
N SER A 163 -8.41 0.94 19.56
CA SER A 163 -8.30 1.82 20.74
C SER A 163 -7.02 1.57 21.55
N LYS A 164 -6.60 0.31 21.69
CA LYS A 164 -5.33 -0.06 22.34
C LYS A 164 -4.12 0.38 21.52
N LEU A 165 -4.18 0.24 20.18
CA LEU A 165 -3.11 0.70 19.28
C LEU A 165 -2.94 2.22 19.31
N VAL A 166 -4.03 2.98 19.30
CA VAL A 166 -4.01 4.46 19.38
C VAL A 166 -3.38 4.94 20.69
N ALA A 167 -3.66 4.24 21.80
CA ALA A 167 -3.07 4.57 23.10
C ALA A 167 -1.54 4.36 23.15
N ASP A 168 -0.98 3.50 22.29
CA ASP A 168 0.47 3.29 22.18
C ASP A 168 1.09 4.19 21.10
N THR A 169 1.77 5.25 21.55
CA THR A 169 2.45 6.19 20.66
C THR A 169 3.55 5.56 19.80
N LYS A 170 4.22 4.50 20.26
CA LYS A 170 5.25 3.78 19.51
C LYS A 170 4.61 2.93 18.42
N ALA A 171 3.49 2.28 18.72
CA ALA A 171 2.70 1.55 17.73
C ALA A 171 2.19 2.50 16.64
N MET A 172 1.55 3.61 17.00
CA MET A 172 1.04 4.59 16.02
C MET A 172 2.15 5.20 15.15
N LYS A 173 3.28 5.59 15.74
CA LYS A 173 4.45 6.07 14.97
C LYS A 173 4.98 5.01 14.01
N SER A 174 4.86 3.73 14.36
CA SER A 174 5.26 2.62 13.50
C SER A 174 4.22 2.34 12.41
N ILE A 175 2.92 2.50 12.66
CA ILE A 175 1.84 2.35 11.66
C ILE A 175 1.95 3.43 10.59
N LYS A 176 2.19 4.69 10.99
CA LYS A 176 2.33 5.82 10.05
C LYS A 176 3.58 5.75 9.15
N ARG A 177 4.48 4.79 9.36
CA ARG A 177 5.66 4.56 8.51
C ARG A 177 5.41 3.58 7.37
N TYR A 178 4.29 2.87 7.39
CA TYR A 178 3.88 2.08 6.23
C TYR A 178 3.53 3.03 5.06
N SER A 179 3.59 2.53 3.84
CA SER A 179 3.29 3.30 2.63
C SER A 179 2.44 2.47 1.67
N ASP A 180 1.64 3.17 0.85
CA ASP A 180 0.90 2.68 -0.30
C ASP A 180 0.26 1.29 -0.10
N SER A 181 0.70 0.30 -0.88
CA SER A 181 0.18 -1.05 -0.94
C SER A 181 0.92 -2.04 -0.02
N THR A 182 1.85 -1.57 0.82
CA THR A 182 2.61 -2.46 1.72
C THR A 182 1.72 -3.19 2.73
N LEU A 183 0.50 -2.69 2.98
CA LEU A 183 -0.47 -3.36 3.85
C LEU A 183 -1.31 -4.43 3.16
N LEU A 184 -1.16 -4.62 1.84
CA LEU A 184 -1.88 -5.66 1.10
C LEU A 184 -1.52 -7.06 1.62
N TRP A 185 -0.26 -7.27 2.01
CA TRP A 185 0.17 -8.49 2.69
C TRP A 185 1.37 -8.19 3.61
N PHE A 186 1.66 -9.09 4.54
CA PHE A 186 2.84 -8.98 5.40
C PHE A 186 3.88 -10.06 5.09
N GLY A 187 5.15 -9.67 5.07
CA GLY A 187 6.29 -10.53 4.77
C GLY A 187 6.59 -10.66 3.28
N GLU A 188 7.19 -11.78 2.90
CA GLU A 188 7.67 -12.05 1.54
C GLU A 188 6.67 -12.89 0.76
N ARG A 189 6.46 -12.54 -0.50
CA ARG A 189 5.66 -13.34 -1.44
C ARG A 189 6.41 -13.48 -2.75
N THR A 190 6.52 -14.71 -3.25
CA THR A 190 7.07 -14.97 -4.59
C THR A 190 5.93 -15.00 -5.58
N ASP A 191 6.01 -14.14 -6.58
CA ASP A 191 5.02 -14.07 -7.66
C ASP A 191 5.22 -15.17 -8.70
N ARG A 192 4.27 -15.27 -9.63
CA ARG A 192 4.29 -16.25 -10.74
C ARG A 192 5.53 -16.09 -11.63
N ASP A 193 6.08 -14.87 -11.68
CA ASP A 193 7.27 -14.55 -12.47
C ASP A 193 8.59 -14.93 -11.74
N GLY A 194 8.49 -15.51 -10.54
CA GLY A 194 9.64 -15.98 -9.76
C GLY A 194 10.33 -14.92 -8.90
N TYR A 195 9.92 -13.65 -9.01
CA TYR A 195 10.44 -12.57 -8.18
C TYR A 195 9.79 -12.55 -6.80
N THR A 196 10.60 -12.33 -5.77
CA THR A 196 10.12 -12.12 -4.39
C THR A 196 9.86 -10.66 -4.13
N ARG A 197 8.60 -10.31 -3.85
CA ARG A 197 8.19 -8.97 -3.42
C ARG A 197 8.06 -8.91 -1.89
N GLN A 198 8.42 -7.76 -1.34
CA GLN A 198 8.33 -7.47 0.09
C GLN A 198 7.05 -6.69 0.37
N GLY A 199 6.23 -7.20 1.29
CA GLY A 199 5.08 -6.49 1.84
C GLY A 199 5.40 -5.84 3.18
N GLY A 200 4.37 -5.66 3.99
CA GLY A 200 4.47 -5.09 5.33
C GLY A 200 5.38 -5.92 6.23
N SER A 201 6.29 -5.28 6.97
CA SER A 201 7.20 -6.01 7.84
C SER A 201 6.49 -6.57 9.09
N LYS A 202 6.62 -7.88 9.31
CA LYS A 202 6.19 -8.57 10.55
C LYS A 202 7.09 -8.29 11.76
N ARG A 203 8.21 -7.61 11.55
CA ARG A 203 9.24 -7.36 12.59
C ARG A 203 8.99 -6.06 13.35
N THR A 204 8.08 -5.21 12.88
CA THR A 204 7.80 -3.90 13.47
C THR A 204 7.15 -4.03 14.85
N ALA A 205 7.30 -2.98 15.66
CA ALA A 205 6.61 -2.90 16.95
C ALA A 205 5.09 -2.89 16.77
N ALA A 206 4.58 -2.15 15.77
CA ALA A 206 3.16 -2.11 15.44
C ALA A 206 2.60 -3.48 15.11
N TYR A 207 3.24 -4.24 14.20
CA TYR A 207 2.73 -5.54 13.79
C TYR A 207 2.69 -6.52 14.96
N LYS A 208 3.78 -6.62 15.74
CA LYS A 208 3.85 -7.54 16.88
C LYS A 208 2.77 -7.22 17.91
N TYR A 209 2.64 -5.94 18.27
CA TYR A 209 1.65 -5.52 19.25
C TYR A 209 0.22 -5.73 18.75
N ALA A 210 -0.07 -5.39 17.49
CA ALA A 210 -1.37 -5.65 16.88
C ALA A 210 -1.68 -7.15 16.80
N ALA A 211 -0.70 -7.99 16.45
CA ALA A 211 -0.88 -9.44 16.38
C ALA A 211 -1.21 -10.04 17.75
N ASP A 212 -0.52 -9.61 18.81
CA ASP A 212 -0.80 -10.07 20.18
C ASP A 212 -2.22 -9.67 20.62
N LEU A 213 -2.64 -8.46 20.30
CA LEU A 213 -3.99 -7.96 20.60
C LEU A 213 -5.07 -8.71 19.81
N VAL A 214 -4.84 -8.93 18.50
CA VAL A 214 -5.76 -9.67 17.63
C VAL A 214 -5.88 -11.11 18.09
N ASP A 215 -4.76 -11.78 18.39
CA ASP A 215 -4.76 -13.16 18.86
C ASP A 215 -5.57 -13.30 20.17
N ALA A 216 -5.41 -12.34 21.09
CA ALA A 216 -6.17 -12.30 22.34
C ALA A 216 -7.68 -12.07 22.12
N GLU A 217 -8.05 -11.10 21.28
CA GLU A 217 -9.46 -10.69 21.09
C GLU A 217 -10.27 -11.71 20.25
N PHE A 218 -9.60 -12.38 19.32
CA PHE A 218 -10.20 -13.37 18.41
C PHE A 218 -9.93 -14.83 18.81
N GLY A 219 -9.19 -15.07 19.89
CA GLY A 219 -8.88 -16.42 20.37
C GLY A 219 -8.03 -17.23 19.41
N LEU A 220 -7.20 -16.56 18.60
CA LEU A 220 -6.29 -17.23 17.68
C LEU A 220 -5.11 -17.80 18.46
N LYS A 221 -4.70 -19.04 18.14
CA LYS A 221 -3.48 -19.60 18.73
C LYS A 221 -2.29 -18.77 18.25
N ALA A 222 -1.48 -18.29 19.18
CA ALA A 222 -0.21 -17.63 18.89
C ALA A 222 0.59 -18.48 17.88
N PRO A 223 1.28 -17.87 16.89
CA PRO A 223 2.15 -18.64 16.04
C PRO A 223 3.24 -19.18 16.96
N THR A 224 3.37 -20.51 17.05
CA THR A 224 4.45 -21.15 17.80
C THR A 224 5.73 -20.45 17.45
N GLN A 225 6.33 -19.75 18.43
CA GLN A 225 7.68 -19.21 18.26
C GLN A 225 8.53 -20.37 17.76
N LYS A 226 9.12 -20.21 16.57
CA LYS A 226 10.16 -21.14 16.10
C LYS A 226 11.11 -21.29 17.27
N SER A 227 11.32 -22.53 17.71
CA SER A 227 12.20 -22.82 18.84
C SER A 227 13.52 -22.08 18.62
N PRO A 228 14.21 -21.66 19.69
CA PRO A 228 15.57 -21.15 19.55
C PRO A 228 16.33 -22.13 18.66
N ARG A 229 16.85 -21.65 17.52
CA ARG A 229 17.83 -22.43 16.77
C ARG A 229 18.94 -22.69 17.77
N GLU A 230 19.08 -23.96 18.17
CA GLU A 230 20.24 -24.39 18.93
C GLU A 230 21.48 -23.85 18.21
N PRO A 231 22.41 -23.20 18.93
CA PRO A 231 23.69 -22.86 18.33
C PRO A 231 24.28 -24.18 17.85
N SER A 232 24.48 -24.30 16.54
CA SER A 232 25.15 -25.45 15.94
C SER A 232 26.47 -25.62 16.66
N ARG A 233 26.55 -26.62 17.53
CA ARG A 233 27.79 -27.08 18.13
C ARG A 233 28.64 -27.57 16.96
N SER A 234 29.58 -26.73 16.53
CA SER A 234 30.77 -27.15 15.80
C SER A 234 31.52 -28.08 16.74
N CYS A 235 31.30 -29.38 16.57
CA CYS A 235 32.18 -30.40 17.11
C CYS A 235 33.39 -30.47 16.19
N ASN A 236 34.43 -29.68 16.52
CA ASN A 236 35.76 -29.88 15.98
C ASN A 236 36.32 -31.19 16.55
N ALA A 237 36.16 -32.28 15.80
CA ALA A 237 37.03 -33.45 15.94
C ALA A 237 38.28 -33.23 15.05
N PRO A 238 39.49 -33.45 15.55
CA PRO A 238 40.72 -33.21 14.79
C PRO A 238 40.91 -34.32 13.76
N THR A 239 40.93 -33.97 12.47
CA THR A 239 41.40 -34.87 11.43
C THR A 239 42.93 -34.93 11.42
N PRO A 240 43.52 -36.12 11.19
CA PRO A 240 44.96 -36.31 11.25
C PRO A 240 45.65 -35.66 10.05
N PHE A 241 46.77 -35.00 10.37
CA PHE A 241 47.76 -34.46 9.47
C PHE A 241 48.25 -35.51 8.47
N THR A 242 48.21 -35.20 7.17
CA THR A 242 49.10 -35.82 6.18
C THR A 242 49.51 -34.73 5.18
N PRO A 243 50.81 -34.40 5.06
CA PRO A 243 51.28 -33.32 4.20
C PRO A 243 51.80 -33.83 2.85
N ALA A 244 51.53 -33.07 1.78
CA ALA A 244 52.34 -32.85 0.56
C ALA A 244 51.42 -32.53 -0.63
N ARG A 245 51.72 -31.67 -1.62
CA ARG A 245 52.76 -30.67 -1.86
C ARG A 245 52.43 -29.99 -3.22
N LYS A 246 52.35 -28.64 -3.24
CA LYS A 246 52.54 -27.68 -4.39
C LYS A 246 51.53 -27.76 -5.56
N SER A 247 51.10 -26.67 -6.22
CA SER A 247 51.70 -25.36 -6.51
C SER A 247 50.68 -24.31 -7.03
N GLY A 248 50.93 -23.02 -6.75
CA GLY A 248 50.52 -21.86 -7.56
C GLY A 248 49.21 -21.17 -7.15
N ILE A 249 49.08 -19.84 -7.02
CA ILE A 249 49.94 -18.67 -7.24
C ILE A 249 49.59 -17.66 -6.14
N SER A 250 50.61 -17.06 -5.51
CA SER A 250 50.49 -16.09 -4.42
C SER A 250 50.17 -14.70 -4.96
N ILE A 251 49.31 -13.97 -4.25
CA ILE A 251 48.78 -12.61 -4.51
C ILE A 251 49.90 -11.55 -4.63
N SER A 252 51.16 -11.91 -4.36
CA SER A 252 52.35 -11.06 -4.57
C SER A 252 52.79 -10.88 -6.05
N GLN A 253 52.17 -11.59 -7.01
CA GLN A 253 52.50 -11.44 -8.45
C GLN A 253 51.59 -10.47 -9.22
N ILE A 254 50.47 -10.03 -8.65
CA ILE A 254 49.55 -9.11 -9.34
C ILE A 254 50.07 -7.66 -9.30
N THR A 255 50.84 -7.31 -8.27
CA THR A 255 51.42 -5.96 -8.12
C THR A 255 52.55 -5.66 -9.10
N ILE A 256 53.28 -6.67 -9.59
CA ILE A 256 54.39 -6.47 -10.55
C ILE A 256 53.85 -6.26 -11.97
N ILE A 257 52.75 -6.91 -12.35
CA ILE A 257 52.15 -6.77 -13.69
C ILE A 257 51.59 -5.36 -13.91
N VAL A 258 51.01 -4.74 -12.88
CA VAL A 258 50.49 -3.35 -12.97
C VAL A 258 51.62 -2.34 -13.16
N ILE A 259 52.80 -2.57 -12.56
CA ILE A 259 53.94 -1.65 -12.68
C ILE A 259 54.59 -1.73 -14.09
N VAL A 260 54.66 -2.91 -14.70
CA VAL A 260 55.23 -3.06 -16.06
C VAL A 260 54.33 -2.44 -17.13
N VAL A 261 53.00 -2.50 -16.98
CA VAL A 261 52.06 -1.87 -17.92
C VAL A 261 52.11 -0.34 -17.85
N ILE A 262 52.30 0.23 -16.65
CA ILE A 262 52.43 1.69 -16.48
C ILE A 262 53.73 2.22 -17.08
N ILE A 263 54.84 1.47 -16.95
CA ILE A 263 56.13 1.86 -17.54
C ILE A 263 56.10 1.74 -19.08
N ALA A 264 55.45 0.71 -19.63
CA ALA A 264 55.31 0.57 -21.08
C ALA A 264 54.43 1.67 -21.71
N PHE A 265 53.44 2.19 -20.99
CA PHE A 265 52.57 3.27 -21.48
C PHE A 265 53.28 4.65 -21.51
N TRP A 266 54.36 4.82 -20.76
CA TRP A 266 55.15 6.07 -20.72
C TRP A 266 56.28 6.13 -21.76
N VAL A 267 56.58 5.04 -22.47
CA VAL A 267 57.66 4.99 -23.47
C VAL A 267 57.13 5.16 -24.91
N VAL A 268 55.80 5.13 -25.11
CA VAL A 268 55.17 5.14 -26.45
C VAL A 268 54.30 6.39 -26.70
N PHE A 269 54.28 7.37 -25.78
CA PHE A 269 53.62 8.67 -25.96
C PHE A 269 54.54 9.84 -25.59
#